data_AF-W4JPI9-F1
#
_entry.id   AF-W4JPI9-F1
#
_cell.length_a   1.000
_cell.length_b   1.000
_cell.length_c   1.000
_cell.angle_alpha   90.00
_cell.angle_beta   90.00
_cell.angle_gamma   90.00
#
_symmetry.space_group_name_H-M   'P 1'
#
loop_
_entity.id
_entity.type
_entity.pdbx_description
1 polymer ?
#
loop_
_entity_poly.entity_id
_entity_poly.type
_entity_poly.pdbx_seq_one_letter_code
_entity_poly.pdbx_strand_id
1 'polypeptide(L)'
;MVTYTVGASRSVDSRSTIRPRQKGWGGRCTSLILSINMGVENQLSHFLDATFSSVTHPLLAIKAVLDKFSSTEVQRSLNLIGQLPPKKSSCSLISSILRLHYTAFGLLEFPQVYKFFETDAVDD
;
A
#
# COMPACT_ATOMS: atom_id res chain seq x y z
N MET A 1 11.72 -18.52 -2.83
CA MET A 1 11.41 -18.88 -1.43
C MET A 1 11.09 -17.60 -0.68
N VAL A 2 9.92 -17.52 -0.02
CA VAL A 2 9.49 -16.37 0.79
C VAL A 2 9.55 -16.77 2.25
N THR A 3 10.21 -15.96 3.07
CA THR A 3 10.34 -16.21 4.52
C THR A 3 9.42 -15.25 5.26
N TYR A 4 8.49 -15.79 6.04
CA TYR A 4 7.61 -15.01 6.90
C TYR A 4 8.09 -15.07 8.35
N THR A 5 8.08 -13.92 9.03
CA THR A 5 8.36 -13.83 10.47
C THR A 5 7.27 -13.00 11.13
N VAL A 6 6.69 -13.53 12.21
CA VAL A 6 5.64 -12.85 12.96
C VAL A 6 6.14 -12.60 14.37
N GLY A 7 6.17 -11.33 14.76
CA GLY A 7 6.51 -10.88 16.10
C GLY A 7 5.28 -10.45 16.88
N ALA A 8 5.24 -10.75 18.17
CA ALA A 8 4.32 -10.09 19.11
C ALA A 8 5.07 -8.95 19.77
N SER A 9 4.53 -7.74 19.72
CA SER A 9 5.14 -6.58 20.34
C SER A 9 4.19 -5.92 21.33
N ARG A 10 4.78 -5.39 22.41
CA ARG A 10 4.09 -4.77 23.55
C ARG A 10 4.44 -3.27 23.69
N SER A 11 5.16 -2.71 22.73
CA SER A 11 5.51 -1.28 22.72
C SER A 11 5.82 -0.77 21.31
N VAL A 12 5.51 0.49 21.07
CA VAL A 12 5.80 1.21 19.81
C VAL A 12 7.30 1.18 19.45
N ASP A 13 8.20 1.18 20.43
CA ASP A 13 9.65 1.25 20.21
C ASP A 13 10.30 -0.04 19.69
N SER A 14 9.69 -1.19 19.97
CA SER A 14 10.13 -2.49 19.43
C SER A 14 10.06 -2.58 17.89
N ARG A 15 9.40 -1.60 17.25
CA ARG A 15 9.34 -1.37 15.80
C ARG A 15 10.72 -1.22 15.15
N SER A 16 11.66 -0.61 15.88
CA SER A 16 13.02 -0.35 15.38
C SER A 16 13.85 -1.63 15.18
N THR A 17 13.44 -2.76 15.76
CA THR A 17 14.22 -4.01 15.73
C THR A 17 14.01 -4.83 14.45
N ILE A 18 12.85 -4.70 13.78
CA ILE A 18 12.49 -5.57 12.65
C ILE A 18 13.06 -5.08 11.32
N ARG A 19 13.03 -3.77 11.05
CA ARG A 19 13.55 -3.23 9.77
C ARG A 19 15.05 -3.44 9.57
N PRO A 20 15.92 -3.22 10.57
CA PRO A 20 17.34 -3.54 10.45
C PRO A 20 17.56 -5.03 10.23
N ARG A 21 16.71 -5.87 10.84
CA ARG A 21 16.76 -7.33 10.67
C ARG A 21 16.34 -7.76 9.26
N GLN A 22 15.30 -7.16 8.69
CA GLN A 22 14.90 -7.37 7.28
C GLN A 22 15.99 -6.89 6.31
N LYS A 23 16.58 -5.70 6.50
CA LYS A 23 17.68 -5.20 5.65
C LYS A 23 18.95 -6.04 5.77
N GLY A 24 19.30 -6.46 6.99
CA GLY A 24 20.46 -7.31 7.26
C GLY A 24 20.33 -8.74 6.69
N TRP A 25 19.09 -9.23 6.53
CA TRP A 25 18.82 -10.51 5.88
C TRP A 25 18.63 -10.39 4.36
N GLY A 26 18.01 -9.30 3.88
CA GLY A 26 17.81 -9.02 2.46
C GLY A 26 19.11 -8.76 1.67
N GLY A 27 20.21 -8.41 2.35
CA GLY A 27 21.52 -8.28 1.71
C GLY A 27 22.27 -9.60 1.47
N ARG A 28 21.81 -10.73 2.03
CA ARG A 28 22.52 -12.02 1.96
C ARG A 28 21.79 -13.12 1.21
N CYS A 29 20.48 -12.97 1.00
CA CYS A 29 19.67 -13.94 0.25
C CYS A 29 18.72 -13.17 -0.68
N THR A 30 18.56 -13.64 -1.92
CA THR A 30 17.56 -13.12 -2.88
C THR A 30 16.11 -13.44 -2.48
N SER A 31 15.90 -14.01 -1.30
CA SER A 31 14.59 -14.36 -0.76
C SER A 31 13.86 -13.13 -0.24
N LEU A 32 12.59 -12.99 -0.63
CA LEU A 32 11.70 -11.97 -0.11
C LEU A 32 11.36 -12.26 1.37
N ILE A 33 11.45 -11.25 2.24
CA ILE A 33 11.23 -11.40 3.69
C ILE A 33 10.06 -10.54 4.13
N LEU A 34 8.96 -11.21 4.49
CA LEU A 34 7.79 -10.58 5.11
C LEU A 34 7.96 -10.61 6.64
N SER A 35 7.95 -9.44 7.28
CA SER A 35 8.08 -9.36 8.74
C SER A 35 7.06 -8.41 9.32
N ILE A 36 6.17 -8.97 10.12
CA ILE A 36 4.98 -8.28 10.60
C ILE A 36 4.90 -8.41 12.12
N ASN A 37 4.64 -7.28 12.80
CA ASN A 37 4.28 -7.28 14.21
C ASN A 37 2.77 -7.26 14.37
N MET A 38 2.26 -8.06 15.30
CA MET A 38 0.84 -8.11 15.66
C MET A 38 0.53 -7.12 16.79
N GLY A 39 -0.74 -6.70 16.89
CA GLY A 39 -1.25 -5.80 17.93
C GLY A 39 -1.48 -4.34 17.46
N VAL A 40 -2.39 -3.65 18.15
CA VAL A 40 -2.87 -2.30 17.80
C VAL A 40 -1.72 -1.28 17.66
N GLU A 41 -0.72 -1.34 18.54
CA GLU A 41 0.43 -0.41 18.53
C GLU A 41 1.35 -0.58 17.31
N ASN A 42 1.23 -1.72 16.61
CA ASN A 42 2.09 -2.11 15.50
C ASN A 42 1.41 -2.04 14.13
N GLN A 43 0.20 -1.48 14.07
CA GLN A 43 -0.55 -1.25 12.84
C GLN A 43 0.28 -0.55 11.75
N LEU A 44 1.14 0.40 12.13
CA LEU A 44 2.06 1.10 11.20
C LEU A 44 3.09 0.19 10.51
N SER A 45 3.48 -0.92 11.13
CA SER A 45 4.42 -1.87 10.50
C SER A 45 3.80 -2.59 9.30
N HIS A 46 2.48 -2.81 9.32
CA HIS A 46 1.75 -3.45 8.23
C HIS A 46 1.62 -2.57 6.99
N PHE A 47 1.46 -1.26 7.18
CA PHE A 47 1.36 -0.31 6.07
C PHE A 47 2.69 -0.12 5.36
N LEU A 48 3.79 -0.15 6.10
CA LEU A 48 5.10 0.20 5.58
C LEU A 48 5.94 -1.00 5.11
N ASP A 49 5.37 -2.21 5.16
CA ASP A 49 5.96 -3.37 4.50
C ASP A 49 5.61 -3.32 3.01
N ALA A 50 6.64 -3.20 2.18
CA ALA A 50 6.48 -3.14 0.72
C ALA A 50 6.20 -4.52 0.11
N THR A 51 6.39 -5.60 0.86
CA THR A 51 6.33 -6.96 0.35
C THR A 51 5.10 -7.70 0.88
N PHE A 52 4.15 -8.05 0.00
CA PHE A 52 2.97 -8.89 0.30
C PHE A 52 2.25 -8.59 1.64
N SER A 53 1.86 -7.33 1.85
CA SER A 53 1.02 -6.99 3.00
C SER A 53 -0.36 -7.63 2.87
N SER A 54 -0.77 -8.38 3.89
CA SER A 54 -2.08 -9.04 3.94
C SER A 54 -3.19 -8.00 4.18
N VAL A 55 -4.19 -7.96 3.29
CA VAL A 55 -5.34 -7.04 3.39
C VAL A 55 -6.64 -7.82 3.61
N THR A 56 -7.64 -7.14 4.18
CA THR A 56 -9.01 -7.66 4.33
C THR A 56 -9.97 -6.97 3.38
N HIS A 57 -11.16 -7.54 3.21
CA HIS A 57 -12.23 -6.93 2.42
C HIS A 57 -13.53 -6.96 3.23
N PRO A 58 -14.34 -5.89 3.24
CA PRO A 58 -15.54 -5.79 4.08
C PRO A 58 -16.59 -6.87 3.76
N LEU A 59 -16.62 -7.40 2.53
CA LEU A 59 -17.54 -8.49 2.15
C LEU A 59 -17.09 -9.88 2.66
N LEU A 60 -15.92 -10.00 3.28
CA LEU A 60 -15.48 -11.27 3.86
C LEU A 60 -16.14 -11.48 5.22
N ALA A 61 -16.83 -12.62 5.37
CA ALA A 61 -17.53 -12.99 6.60
C ALA A 61 -16.59 -13.18 7.81
N ILE A 62 -15.31 -13.49 7.56
CA ILE A 62 -14.31 -13.71 8.60
C ILE A 62 -13.10 -12.83 8.29
N LYS A 63 -12.70 -12.03 9.27
CA LYS A 63 -11.48 -11.25 9.22
C LYS A 63 -10.30 -12.18 9.47
N ALA A 64 -9.42 -12.36 8.49
CA ALA A 64 -8.30 -13.31 8.57
C ALA A 64 -7.40 -13.09 9.80
N VAL A 65 -7.26 -11.84 10.26
CA VAL A 65 -6.58 -11.45 11.50
C VAL A 65 -7.26 -10.19 12.08
N LEU A 66 -7.45 -10.17 13.40
CA LEU A 66 -8.22 -9.15 14.16
C LEU A 66 -7.80 -7.70 13.84
N ASP A 67 -6.51 -7.46 13.57
CA ASP A 67 -5.93 -6.12 13.37
C ASP A 67 -5.58 -5.77 11.91
N LYS A 68 -6.18 -6.45 10.92
CA LYS A 68 -5.90 -6.15 9.50
C LYS A 68 -6.75 -5.01 8.96
N PHE A 69 -6.20 -4.34 7.95
CA PHE A 69 -6.80 -3.22 7.25
C PHE A 69 -7.34 -3.65 5.90
N SER A 70 -8.36 -2.93 5.43
CA SER A 70 -8.80 -3.02 4.05
C SER A 70 -7.81 -2.39 3.08
N SER A 71 -7.87 -2.80 1.81
CA SER A 71 -7.00 -2.24 0.78
C SER A 71 -7.13 -0.71 0.66
N THR A 72 -8.34 -0.17 0.83
CA THR A 72 -8.61 1.26 0.76
C THR A 72 -7.99 2.01 1.94
N GLU A 73 -8.13 1.49 3.16
CA GLU A 73 -7.49 2.06 4.35
C GLU A 73 -5.97 2.08 4.26
N VAL A 74 -5.37 1.04 3.66
CA VAL A 74 -3.92 0.98 3.39
C VAL A 74 -3.49 2.07 2.43
N GLN A 75 -4.18 2.21 1.31
CA GLN A 75 -3.86 3.22 0.29
C GLN A 75 -4.03 4.64 0.83
N ARG A 76 -5.09 4.89 1.59
CA ARG A 76 -5.33 6.17 2.27
C ARG A 76 -4.22 6.48 3.28
N SER A 77 -3.83 5.52 4.11
CA SER A 77 -2.78 5.69 5.11
C SER A 77 -1.42 5.94 4.46
N LEU A 78 -1.09 5.22 3.38
CA LEU A 78 0.13 5.44 2.60
C LEU A 78 0.16 6.83 1.95
N ASN A 79 -0.99 7.31 1.48
CA ASN A 79 -1.11 8.68 0.98
C ASN A 79 -0.88 9.72 2.10
N LEU A 80 -1.51 9.54 3.28
CA LEU A 80 -1.32 10.44 4.42
C LEU A 80 0.13 10.49 4.93
N ILE A 81 0.84 9.36 4.87
CA ILE A 81 2.26 9.26 5.24
C ILE A 81 3.18 9.83 4.14
N GLY A 82 2.65 10.11 2.93
CA GLY A 82 3.42 10.62 1.80
C GLY A 82 4.19 9.54 1.02
N GLN A 83 3.97 8.26 1.33
CA GLN A 83 4.53 7.14 0.56
C GLN A 83 3.87 6.98 -0.82
N LEU A 84 2.64 7.46 -0.96
CA LEU A 84 1.88 7.44 -2.20
C LEU A 84 1.51 8.87 -2.65
N PRO A 85 2.45 9.62 -3.26
CA PRO A 85 2.20 11.00 -3.63
C PRO A 85 1.11 11.09 -4.73
N PRO A 86 0.25 12.12 -4.69
CA PRO A 86 -0.77 12.33 -5.71
C PRO A 86 -0.11 12.61 -7.06
N LYS A 87 -0.28 11.69 -8.00
CA LYS A 87 0.17 11.87 -9.39
C LYS A 87 -0.95 12.46 -10.22
N LYS A 88 -0.58 13.43 -11.05
CA LYS A 88 -1.44 13.96 -12.11
C LYS A 88 -1.24 13.06 -13.32
N SER A 89 -2.32 12.42 -13.74
CA SER A 89 -2.34 11.63 -14.97
C SER A 89 -3.24 12.36 -15.96
N SER A 90 -2.75 12.52 -17.19
CA SER A 90 -3.50 13.10 -18.30
C SER A 90 -3.75 12.02 -19.35
N CYS A 91 -4.94 12.03 -19.95
CA CYS A 91 -5.27 11.15 -21.07
C CYS A 91 -5.88 11.99 -22.18
N SER A 92 -5.36 11.85 -23.40
CA SER A 92 -5.78 12.60 -24.60
C SER A 92 -6.91 11.93 -25.38
N LEU A 93 -7.33 10.71 -25.01
CA LEU A 93 -8.27 9.90 -25.80
C LEU A 93 -9.48 9.44 -24.97
N ILE A 94 -10.67 9.73 -25.52
CA ILE A 94 -12.01 9.19 -25.23
C ILE A 94 -12.52 9.44 -23.80
N SER A 95 -13.59 10.23 -23.70
CA SER A 95 -14.29 10.58 -22.46
C SER A 95 -14.70 9.39 -21.58
N SER A 96 -14.90 8.21 -22.16
CA SER A 96 -15.26 6.98 -21.44
C SER A 96 -14.11 6.43 -20.59
N ILE A 97 -12.87 6.44 -21.10
CA ILE A 97 -11.68 5.94 -20.38
C ILE A 97 -11.38 6.85 -19.18
N LEU A 98 -11.49 8.16 -19.36
CA LEU A 98 -11.35 9.13 -18.27
C LEU A 98 -12.37 8.87 -17.15
N ARG A 99 -13.62 8.56 -17.51
CA ARG A 99 -14.69 8.25 -16.55
C ARG A 99 -14.47 6.92 -15.83
N LEU A 100 -13.91 5.91 -16.52
CA LEU A 100 -13.51 4.65 -15.90
C LEU A 100 -12.41 4.87 -14.85
N HIS A 101 -11.37 5.63 -15.17
CA HIS A 101 -10.31 5.96 -14.23
C HIS A 101 -10.84 6.73 -13.02
N TYR A 102 -11.65 7.77 -13.25
CA TYR A 102 -12.22 8.54 -12.15
C TYR A 102 -13.04 7.66 -11.20
N THR A 103 -13.89 6.79 -11.75
CA THR A 103 -14.70 5.85 -10.96
C THR A 103 -13.81 4.84 -10.22
N ALA A 104 -12.84 4.23 -10.89
CA ALA A 104 -11.95 3.24 -10.29
C ALA A 104 -11.11 3.83 -9.15
N PHE A 105 -10.53 5.02 -9.34
CA PHE A 105 -9.75 5.69 -8.30
C PHE A 105 -10.61 6.17 -7.14
N GLY A 106 -11.85 6.59 -7.40
CA GLY A 106 -12.82 6.91 -6.35
C GLY A 106 -13.16 5.69 -5.48
N LEU A 107 -13.39 4.53 -6.10
CA LEU A 107 -13.70 3.29 -5.37
C LEU A 107 -12.51 2.76 -4.55
N LEU A 108 -11.29 2.95 -5.05
CA LEU A 108 -10.05 2.51 -4.39
C LEU A 108 -9.48 3.58 -3.44
N GLU A 109 -10.10 4.75 -3.32
CA GLU A 109 -9.59 5.90 -2.54
C GLU A 109 -8.17 6.34 -2.93
N PHE A 110 -7.80 6.22 -4.21
CA PHE A 110 -6.52 6.71 -4.69
C PHE A 110 -6.51 8.25 -4.77
N PRO A 111 -5.41 8.92 -4.38
CA PRO A 111 -5.32 10.38 -4.37
C PRO A 111 -5.03 11.01 -5.74
N GLN A 112 -5.10 10.24 -6.82
CA GLN A 112 -4.74 10.71 -8.16
C GLN A 112 -5.82 11.65 -8.71
N VAL A 113 -5.39 12.79 -9.23
CA VAL A 113 -6.29 13.77 -9.86
C VAL A 113 -6.07 13.71 -11.37
N TYR A 114 -7.11 13.30 -12.10
CA TYR A 114 -7.09 13.36 -13.55
C TYR A 114 -7.48 14.75 -14.04
N LYS A 115 -6.76 15.24 -15.04
CA LYS A 115 -7.16 16.41 -15.83
C LYS A 115 -7.35 15.98 -17.27
N PHE A 116 -8.42 16.48 -17.89
CA PHE A 116 -8.58 16.41 -19.33
C PHE A 116 -7.48 17.30 -19.96
N PHE A 117 -6.74 16.73 -20.90
CA PHE A 117 -5.67 17.43 -21.60
C PHE A 117 -5.78 17.06 -23.08
N GLU A 118 -6.36 17.98 -23.84
CA GLU A 118 -6.50 17.88 -25.29
C GLU A 118 -5.30 18.58 -25.92
N THR A 119 -4.53 17.83 -26.69
CA THR A 119 -3.38 18.35 -27.45
C THR A 119 -3.50 17.86 -28.87
N ASP A 120 -3.57 18.81 -29.80
CA ASP A 120 -3.68 18.54 -31.23
C ASP A 120 -2.36 18.04 -31.86
N ALA A 121 -1.24 18.19 -31.14
CA ALA A 121 0.07 17.73 -31.55
C ALA A 121 0.85 17.15 -30.37
N VAL A 122 1.62 16.09 -30.63
CA VAL A 122 2.67 15.59 -29.72
C VAL A 122 3.96 16.25 -30.17
N ASP A 123 4.60 17.02 -29.30
CA ASP A 123 5.92 17.61 -29.56
C ASP A 123 6.98 16.49 -29.38
N ASP A 124 7.84 16.29 -30.38
CA ASP A 124 8.92 15.27 -30.41
C ASP A 124 10.15 15.69 -29.57
#